data_AF-K0S0M4-F1
#
_entry.id   AF-K0S0M4-F1
#
_cell.length_a   1.000
_cell.length_b   1.000
_cell.length_c   1.000
_cell.angle_alpha   90.00
_cell.angle_beta   90.00
_cell.angle_gamma   90.00
#
_symmetry.space_group_name_H-M   'P 1'
#
loop_
_entity.id
_entity.type
_entity.pdbx_description
1 polymer ?
#
loop_
_entity_poly.entity_id
_entity_poly.type
_entity_poly.pdbx_seq_one_letter_code
_entity_poly.pdbx_strand_id
1 'polypeptide(L)'
;VGVQQDDAKVAHFWTKAAMQGHVLARANLGWLERKKGNDDRAVRHYLISAKMGHERSVESIKDAFMAGIATKVQYAEALKGYQDAVEEMKSRDRYEAKVYQSPNPYAN
;
A
#
# COMPACT_ATOMS: atom_id res chain seq x y z
N VAL A 1 -1.01 -29.63 -12.86
CA VAL A 1 -1.98 -28.52 -13.09
C VAL A 1 -2.42 -27.81 -11.79
N GLY A 2 -1.73 -27.97 -10.64
CA GLY A 2 -2.18 -27.35 -9.37
C GLY A 2 -1.88 -25.85 -9.19
N VAL A 3 -0.74 -25.38 -9.69
CA VAL A 3 -0.21 -24.03 -9.37
C VAL A 3 -1.10 -22.88 -9.86
N GLN A 4 -1.72 -23.00 -11.04
CA GLN A 4 -2.60 -21.96 -11.57
C GLN A 4 -3.91 -21.81 -10.78
N GLN A 5 -4.45 -22.92 -10.26
CA GLN A 5 -5.68 -22.89 -9.47
C GLN A 5 -5.45 -22.26 -8.10
N ASP A 6 -4.27 -22.52 -7.51
CA ASP A 6 -3.89 -21.93 -6.22
C ASP A 6 -3.61 -20.43 -6.35
N ASP A 7 -2.93 -20.00 -7.42
CA ASP A 7 -2.71 -18.57 -7.70
C ASP A 7 -4.04 -17.81 -7.86
N ALA A 8 -5.07 -18.43 -8.47
CA ALA A 8 -6.39 -17.83 -8.62
C ALA A 8 -7.16 -17.71 -7.30
N LYS A 9 -7.11 -18.74 -6.44
CA LYS A 9 -7.72 -18.69 -5.10
C LYS A 9 -7.04 -17.64 -4.22
N VAL A 10 -5.72 -17.57 -4.25
CA VAL A 10 -4.94 -16.58 -3.49
C VAL A 10 -5.26 -15.16 -3.97
N ALA A 11 -5.33 -14.94 -5.29
CA ALA A 11 -5.74 -13.66 -5.85
C ALA A 11 -7.13 -13.21 -5.37
N HIS A 12 -8.08 -14.15 -5.26
CA HIS A 12 -9.43 -13.86 -4.76
C HIS A 12 -9.42 -13.36 -3.31
N PHE A 13 -8.71 -14.07 -2.42
CA PHE A 13 -8.61 -13.66 -1.02
C PHE A 13 -7.88 -12.34 -0.85
N TRP A 14 -6.76 -12.13 -1.56
CA TRP A 14 -6.07 -10.85 -1.52
C TRP A 14 -6.90 -9.71 -2.10
N THR A 15 -7.71 -9.96 -3.13
CA THR A 15 -8.63 -8.94 -3.67
C THR A 15 -9.62 -8.49 -2.60
N LYS A 16 -10.25 -9.43 -1.90
CA LYS A 16 -11.17 -9.09 -0.79
C LYS A 16 -10.48 -8.31 0.33
N ALA A 17 -9.30 -8.76 0.78
CA ALA A 17 -8.55 -8.08 1.82
C ALA A 17 -8.08 -6.68 1.37
N ALA A 18 -7.63 -6.55 0.12
CA ALA A 18 -7.22 -5.28 -0.47
C ALA A 18 -8.39 -4.28 -0.57
N MET A 19 -9.61 -4.77 -0.88
CA MET A 19 -10.84 -3.96 -0.87
C MET A 19 -11.21 -3.47 0.53
N GLN A 20 -10.86 -4.22 1.57
CA GLN A 20 -11.03 -3.82 2.97
C GLN A 20 -9.91 -2.92 3.50
N GLY A 21 -8.99 -2.49 2.64
CA GLY A 21 -7.87 -1.62 3.03
C GLY A 21 -6.65 -2.36 3.56
N HIS A 22 -6.54 -3.68 3.35
CA HIS A 22 -5.33 -4.40 3.75
C HIS A 22 -4.16 -4.09 2.82
N VAL A 23 -3.17 -3.36 3.35
CA VAL A 23 -2.01 -2.83 2.62
C VAL A 23 -1.18 -3.94 1.96
N LEU A 24 -0.80 -4.98 2.72
CA LEU A 24 0.01 -6.09 2.18
C LEU A 24 -0.72 -6.88 1.10
N ALA A 25 -2.03 -7.12 1.26
CA ALA A 25 -2.83 -7.80 0.24
C ALA A 25 -2.82 -7.01 -1.08
N ARG A 26 -2.90 -5.67 -1.00
CA ARG A 26 -2.80 -4.80 -2.18
C ARG A 26 -1.42 -4.90 -2.84
N ALA A 27 -0.34 -4.91 -2.07
CA ALA A 27 1.02 -5.10 -2.59
C ALA A 27 1.22 -6.48 -3.24
N ASN A 28 0.68 -7.54 -2.62
CA ASN A 28 0.77 -8.91 -3.14
C ASN A 28 0.01 -9.09 -4.45
N LEU A 29 -1.11 -8.39 -4.65
CA LEU A 29 -1.76 -8.34 -5.97
C LEU A 29 -0.87 -7.70 -7.02
N GLY A 30 -0.13 -6.64 -6.67
CA GLY A 30 0.85 -6.04 -7.57
C GLY A 30 1.95 -7.02 -7.97
N TRP A 31 2.45 -7.80 -7.01
CA TRP A 31 3.45 -8.85 -7.27
C TRP A 31 2.89 -9.95 -8.19
N LEU A 32 1.64 -10.36 -7.96
CA LEU A 32 1.00 -11.37 -8.80
C LEU A 32 0.81 -10.89 -10.24
N GLU A 33 0.39 -9.63 -10.43
CA GLU A 33 0.26 -9.04 -11.77
C GLU A 33 1.62 -8.91 -12.46
N ARG A 34 2.68 -8.55 -11.72
CA ARG A 34 4.06 -8.53 -12.23
C ARG A 34 4.53 -9.91 -12.69
N LYS A 35 4.26 -10.97 -11.91
CA LYS A 35 4.56 -12.38 -12.27
C LYS A 35 3.84 -12.81 -13.55
N LYS A 36 2.66 -12.25 -13.83
CA LYS A 36 1.89 -12.51 -15.06
C LYS A 36 2.34 -11.66 -16.25
N GLY A 37 3.29 -10.73 -16.08
CA GLY A 37 3.71 -9.77 -17.10
C GLY A 37 2.75 -8.59 -17.28
N ASN A 38 1.79 -8.42 -16.38
CA ASN A 38 0.81 -7.32 -16.42
C ASN A 38 1.34 -6.09 -15.68
N ASP A 39 2.42 -5.50 -16.19
CA ASP A 39 3.19 -4.49 -15.48
C ASP A 39 2.39 -3.22 -15.16
N ASP A 40 1.53 -2.75 -16.06
CA ASP A 40 0.63 -1.61 -15.81
C ASP A 40 -0.35 -1.85 -14.67
N ARG A 41 -0.78 -3.10 -14.48
CA ARG A 41 -1.64 -3.48 -13.35
C ARG A 41 -0.83 -3.56 -12.07
N ALA A 42 0.37 -4.11 -12.13
CA ALA A 42 1.29 -4.16 -11.00
C ALA A 42 1.57 -2.76 -10.43
N VAL A 43 1.93 -1.80 -11.29
CA VAL A 43 2.20 -0.41 -10.90
C VAL A 43 0.99 0.23 -10.22
N ARG A 44 -0.23 0.00 -10.73
CA ARG A 44 -1.46 0.50 -10.11
C ARG A 44 -1.70 -0.07 -8.71
N HIS A 45 -1.47 -1.36 -8.51
CA HIS A 45 -1.58 -1.97 -7.19
C HIS A 45 -0.56 -1.38 -6.22
N TYR A 46 0.70 -1.23 -6.65
CA TYR A 46 1.74 -0.64 -5.83
C TYR A 46 1.48 0.83 -5.50
N LEU A 47 0.91 1.62 -6.43
CA LEU A 47 0.58 3.03 -6.17
C LEU A 47 -0.42 3.16 -5.03
N ILE A 48 -1.43 2.28 -5.02
CA ILE A 48 -2.44 2.28 -3.98
C ILE A 48 -1.82 1.88 -2.64
N SER A 49 -1.02 0.82 -2.57
CA SER A 49 -0.38 0.41 -1.30
C SER A 49 0.67 1.42 -0.81
N ALA A 50 1.40 2.08 -1.71
CA ALA A 50 2.31 3.17 -1.36
C ALA A 50 1.56 4.34 -0.70
N LYS A 51 0.42 4.76 -1.27
CA LYS A 51 -0.49 5.76 -0.68
C LYS A 51 -1.11 5.36 0.65
N MET A 52 -1.02 4.09 1.03
CA MET A 52 -1.45 3.58 2.33
C MET A 52 -0.28 3.39 3.29
N GLY A 53 0.91 3.92 2.96
CA GLY A 53 2.11 3.86 3.81
C GLY A 53 2.97 2.62 3.63
N HIS A 54 2.88 1.89 2.52
CA HIS A 54 3.74 0.73 2.27
C HIS A 54 5.04 1.10 1.55
N GLU A 55 6.15 1.09 2.30
CA GLU A 55 7.47 1.47 1.78
C GLU A 55 7.95 0.57 0.63
N ARG A 56 7.86 -0.76 0.76
CA ARG A 56 8.31 -1.67 -0.30
C ARG A 56 7.54 -1.48 -1.61
N SER A 57 6.33 -0.93 -1.57
CA SER A 57 5.61 -0.60 -2.80
C SER A 57 6.17 0.62 -3.51
N VAL A 58 6.72 1.58 -2.77
CA VAL A 58 7.50 2.68 -3.35
C VAL A 58 8.77 2.13 -4.02
N GLU A 59 9.46 1.19 -3.38
CA GLU A 59 10.62 0.50 -3.97
C GLU A 59 10.27 -0.23 -5.26
N SER A 60 9.18 -1.01 -5.26
CA SER A 60 8.71 -1.69 -6.48
C SER A 60 8.41 -0.72 -7.63
N ILE A 61 7.88 0.47 -7.34
CA ILE A 61 7.62 1.50 -8.36
C ILE A 61 8.92 2.16 -8.82
N LYS A 62 9.89 2.37 -7.92
CA LYS A 62 11.24 2.83 -8.29
C LYS A 62 11.87 1.86 -9.28
N ASP A 63 11.82 0.56 -9.00
CA ASP A 63 12.38 -0.47 -9.89
C ASP A 63 11.64 -0.50 -11.23
N ALA A 64 10.31 -0.38 -11.22
CA ALA A 64 9.52 -0.25 -12.45
C ALA A 64 9.88 1.02 -13.24
N PHE A 65 10.16 2.14 -12.57
CA PHE A 65 10.59 3.38 -13.22
C PHE A 65 11.98 3.23 -13.86
N MET A 66 12.94 2.62 -13.16
CA MET A 66 14.27 2.33 -13.68
C MET A 66 14.23 1.37 -14.88
N ALA A 67 13.26 0.46 -14.91
CA ALA A 67 13.01 -0.44 -16.04
C ALA A 67 12.22 0.21 -17.20
N GLY A 68 11.83 1.47 -17.10
CA GLY A 68 11.03 2.18 -18.11
C GLY A 68 9.55 1.76 -18.18
N ILE A 69 9.08 1.00 -17.20
CA ILE A 69 7.70 0.51 -17.08
C ILE A 69 6.81 1.59 -16.43
N ALA A 70 7.29 2.18 -15.32
CA ALA A 70 6.59 3.27 -14.66
C ALA A 70 7.10 4.62 -15.15
N THR A 71 6.23 5.62 -15.16
CA THR A 71 6.56 7.00 -15.48
C THR A 71 7.15 7.73 -14.27
N LYS A 72 7.90 8.81 -14.54
CA LYS A 72 8.38 9.72 -13.48
C LYS A 72 7.24 10.26 -12.61
N VAL A 73 6.07 10.52 -13.22
CA VAL A 73 4.87 11.01 -12.51
C VAL A 73 4.37 9.97 -11.52
N GLN A 74 4.27 8.70 -11.93
CA GLN A 74 3.85 7.62 -11.03
C GLN A 74 4.83 7.41 -9.88
N TYR A 75 6.14 7.49 -10.12
CA TYR A 75 7.11 7.39 -9.04
C TYR A 75 7.00 8.54 -8.04
N ALA A 76 6.87 9.78 -8.53
CA ALA A 76 6.64 10.94 -7.67
C ALA A 76 5.33 10.85 -6.86
N GLU A 77 4.27 10.32 -7.49
CA GLU A 77 2.98 10.08 -6.84
C GLU A 77 3.08 9.05 -5.71
N ALA A 78 3.85 7.97 -5.91
CA ALA A 78 4.09 6.96 -4.89
C ALA A 78 4.83 7.54 -3.68
N LEU A 79 5.89 8.32 -3.92
CA LEU A 79 6.67 8.98 -2.87
C LEU A 79 5.80 9.96 -2.07
N LYS A 80 5.04 10.82 -2.76
CA LYS A 80 4.15 11.78 -2.12
C LYS A 80 3.08 11.09 -1.29
N GLY A 81 2.41 10.09 -1.87
CA GLY A 81 1.36 9.34 -1.18
C GLY A 81 1.85 8.62 0.08
N TYR A 82 3.05 8.05 0.02
CA TYR A 82 3.68 7.43 1.19
C TYR A 82 3.99 8.46 2.29
N GLN A 83 4.55 9.61 1.91
CA GLN A 83 4.85 10.69 2.85
C GLN A 83 3.57 11.22 3.53
N ASP A 84 2.50 11.43 2.77
CA ASP A 84 1.21 11.88 3.30
C ASP A 84 0.66 10.86 4.32
N ALA A 85 0.74 9.56 4.04
CA ALA A 85 0.31 8.50 4.96
C ALA A 85 1.13 8.46 6.26
N VAL A 86 2.45 8.63 6.17
CA VAL A 86 3.35 8.67 7.34
C VAL A 86 3.06 9.89 8.22
N GLU A 87 2.83 11.06 7.62
CA GLU A 87 2.51 12.26 8.38
C GLU A 87 1.14 12.21 9.04
N GLU A 88 0.14 11.61 8.39
CA GLU A 88 -1.19 11.40 8.97
C GLU A 88 -1.12 10.49 10.20
N MET A 89 -0.35 9.39 10.12
CA MET A 89 -0.16 8.48 11.26
C MET A 89 0.48 9.19 12.46
N LYS A 90 1.54 9.97 12.23
CA LYS A 90 2.17 10.80 13.29
C LYS A 90 1.18 11.81 13.88
N SER A 91 0.31 12.39 13.06
CA SER A 91 -0.70 13.34 13.53
C SER A 91 -1.72 12.69 14.46
N ARG A 92 -2.19 11.50 14.08
CA ARG A 92 -3.09 10.70 14.89
C ARG A 92 -2.48 10.33 16.25
N ASP A 93 -1.25 9.84 16.27
CA ASP A 93 -0.55 9.49 17.52
C ASP A 93 -0.40 10.71 18.44
N ARG A 94 -0.06 11.89 17.88
CA ARG A 94 -0.01 13.14 18.62
C ARG A 94 -1.36 13.55 19.20
N TYR A 95 -2.44 13.38 18.43
CA TYR A 95 -3.80 13.68 18.89
C TYR A 95 -4.23 12.75 20.01
N GLU A 96 -4.05 11.44 19.85
CA GLU A 96 -4.36 10.42 20.86
C GLU A 96 -3.59 10.71 22.16
N ALA A 97 -2.28 11.00 22.09
CA ALA A 97 -1.48 11.36 23.27
C ALA A 97 -2.00 12.59 24.02
N LYS A 98 -2.46 13.64 23.32
CA LYS A 98 -3.07 14.82 23.94
C LYS A 98 -4.37 14.50 24.67
N VAL A 99 -5.21 13.63 24.10
CA VAL A 99 -6.47 13.19 24.71
C VAL A 99 -6.21 12.40 26.00
N TYR A 100 -5.18 11.54 26.03
CA TYR A 100 -4.82 10.81 27.25
C TYR A 100 -4.18 11.70 28.33
N GLN A 101 -3.48 12.77 27.96
CA GLN A 101 -2.82 13.69 28.90
C GLN A 101 -3.75 14.77 29.46
N SER A 102 -4.91 15.02 28.84
CA SER A 102 -5.91 15.91 29.42
C SER A 102 -6.46 15.29 30.72
N PRO A 103 -6.61 16.07 31.81
CA PRO A 103 -7.18 15.57 33.05
C PRO A 103 -8.56 14.98 32.78
N ASN A 104 -8.79 13.76 33.28
CA ASN A 104 -10.07 13.06 33.11
C ASN A 104 -11.19 13.97 33.66
N PRO A 105 -12.14 14.45 32.84
CA PRO A 105 -13.23 15.30 33.32
C PRO A 105 -14.19 14.55 34.26
N TYR A 106 -14.00 13.23 34.44
CA TYR A 106 -14.76 12.37 35.34
C TYR A 106 -13.97 11.88 36.58
N ALA A 107 -12.74 12.34 36.78
CA ALA A 107 -12.01 12.07 38.02
C ALA A 107 -12.49 13.04 39.11
N ASN A 108 -13.37 12.57 40.00
CA ASN A 108 -13.72 13.23 41.27
C ASN A 108 -12.64 12.99 42.32
#